data_AF-A0AAW5N5X8-F1
#
_entry.id   AF-A0AAW5N5X8-F1
#
_cell.length_a   1.000
_cell.length_b   1.000
_cell.length_c   1.000
_cell.angle_alpha   90.00
_cell.angle_beta   90.00
_cell.angle_gamma   90.00
#
_symmetry.space_group_name_H-M   'P 1'
#
loop_
_entity.id
_entity.type
_entity.pdbx_description
1 polymer ?
#
loop_
_entity_poly.entity_id
_entity_poly.type
_entity_poly.pdbx_seq_one_letter_code
_entity_poly.pdbx_strand_id
1 'polypeptide(L)' 'FNQSITHVLGVNGEIYNQQALRAEYGDRYQFLTGSDCEVILALYQEKGGEFLDDLNGMFDFDVYDREKHAYLIGRDH' A
#
# COMPACT_ATOMS: atom_id res chain seq x y z
N PHE A 1 2.23 2.00 -9.02
CA PHE A 1 0.86 2.02 -9.59
C PHE A 1 0.18 0.71 -9.28
N ASN A 2 -1.14 0.70 -9.04
CA ASN A 2 -1.91 -0.54 -9.02
C ASN A 2 -2.22 -1.03 -10.46
N GLN A 3 -2.90 -2.17 -10.57
CA GLN A 3 -3.22 -2.84 -11.84
C GLN A 3 -4.05 -1.97 -12.77
N SER A 4 -5.05 -1.26 -12.22
CA SER A 4 -5.93 -0.38 -12.99
C SER A 4 -5.33 0.99 -13.29
N ILE A 5 -4.11 1.28 -12.80
CA ILE A 5 -3.45 2.60 -12.92
C ILE A 5 -4.34 3.73 -12.36
N THR A 6 -5.16 3.41 -11.36
CA THR A 6 -6.03 4.35 -10.63
C THR A 6 -5.37 4.83 -9.34
N HIS A 7 -4.48 4.03 -8.77
CA HIS A 7 -3.70 4.37 -7.58
C HIS A 7 -2.22 4.55 -7.92
N VAL A 8 -1.65 5.66 -7.47
CA VAL A 8 -0.21 5.98 -7.57
C VAL A 8 0.36 5.95 -6.16
N LEU A 9 1.55 5.35 -6.01
CA LEU A 9 2.23 5.20 -4.72
C LEU A 9 3.67 5.69 -4.86
N GLY A 10 4.06 6.64 -4.03
CA GLY A 10 5.46 6.98 -3.71
C GLY A 10 5.79 6.51 -2.30
N VAL A 11 6.96 5.89 -2.11
CA VAL A 11 7.41 5.41 -0.78
C VAL A 11 8.92 5.59 -0.63
N ASN A 12 9.33 6.02 0.55
CA ASN A 12 10.67 5.83 1.08
C ASN A 12 10.56 4.96 2.33
N GLY A 13 11.07 3.72 2.30
CA GLY A 13 10.96 2.84 3.45
C GLY A 13 11.16 1.37 3.13
N GLU A 14 10.95 0.56 4.17
CA GLU A 14 10.91 -0.89 4.12
C GLU A 14 9.73 -1.43 4.94
N ILE A 15 8.91 -2.29 4.34
CA ILE A 15 7.79 -2.96 5.01
C ILE A 15 8.19 -4.40 5.38
N TYR A 16 8.51 -4.61 6.65
CA TYR A 16 9.05 -5.87 7.17
C TYR A 16 8.03 -7.01 7.14
N ASN A 17 6.75 -6.72 7.37
CA ASN A 17 5.68 -7.73 7.35
C ASN A 17 5.06 -7.96 5.95
N GLN A 18 5.71 -7.49 4.87
CA GLN A 18 5.19 -7.60 3.50
C GLN A 18 4.82 -9.03 3.09
N GLN A 19 5.58 -10.05 3.51
CA GLN A 19 5.30 -11.43 3.12
C GLN A 19 3.96 -11.92 3.69
N ALA A 20 3.66 -11.55 4.94
CA ALA A 20 2.40 -11.89 5.58
C ALA A 20 1.23 -11.16 4.91
N LEU A 21 1.40 -9.86 4.62
CA LEU A 21 0.41 -9.06 3.91
C LEU A 21 0.16 -9.60 2.49
N ARG A 22 1.20 -9.99 1.74
CA ARG A 22 1.04 -10.59 0.41
C ARG A 22 0.29 -11.92 0.47
N ALA A 23 0.50 -12.72 1.52
CA ALA A 23 -0.26 -13.95 1.73
C ALA A 23 -1.73 -13.67 2.07
N GLU A 24 -2.01 -12.65 2.88
CA GLU A 24 -3.35 -12.27 3.30
C GLU A 24 -4.18 -11.62 2.19
N TYR A 25 -3.56 -10.80 1.34
CA TYR A 25 -4.25 -9.99 0.33
C TYR A 25 -4.06 -10.50 -1.10
N GLY A 26 -3.24 -11.53 -1.33
CA GLY A 26 -2.91 -12.00 -2.68
C GLY A 26 -4.07 -12.58 -3.48
N ASP A 27 -5.18 -12.94 -2.83
CA ASP A 27 -6.42 -13.37 -3.46
C ASP A 27 -7.34 -12.20 -3.89
N ARG A 28 -7.10 -10.99 -3.35
CA ARG A 28 -7.90 -9.78 -3.57
C ARG A 28 -7.14 -8.69 -4.34
N TYR A 29 -5.82 -8.71 -4.25
CA TYR A 29 -4.92 -7.78 -4.91
C TYR A 29 -3.84 -8.53 -5.70
N GLN A 30 -3.81 -8.30 -7.01
CA GLN A 30 -2.82 -8.91 -7.90
C GLN A 30 -1.50 -8.12 -7.89
N PHE A 31 -0.53 -8.54 -7.08
CA PHE A 31 0.77 -7.89 -7.03
C PHE A 31 1.49 -7.90 -8.40
N LEU A 32 1.97 -6.73 -8.83
CA LEU A 32 2.69 -6.52 -10.09
C LEU A 32 4.20 -6.64 -9.93
N THR A 33 4.71 -6.44 -8.72
CA THR A 33 6.14 -6.41 -8.41
C THR A 33 6.47 -7.27 -7.19
N GLY A 34 7.78 -7.42 -6.95
CA GLY A 34 8.33 -8.00 -5.73
C GLY A 34 8.72 -6.95 -4.68
N SER A 35 8.37 -5.67 -4.87
CA SER A 35 8.63 -4.64 -3.88
C SER A 35 7.82 -4.91 -2.62
N ASP A 36 8.49 -4.81 -1.47
CA ASP A 36 7.88 -4.85 -0.15
C ASP A 36 6.82 -3.73 0.02
N CYS A 37 7.05 -2.56 -0.56
CA CYS A 37 6.18 -1.39 -0.46
C CYS A 37 4.84 -1.54 -1.22
N GLU A 38 4.72 -2.48 -2.16
CA GLU A 38 3.48 -2.63 -2.95
C GLU A 38 2.28 -3.04 -2.10
N VAL A 39 2.51 -3.65 -0.93
CA VAL A 39 1.44 -4.03 0.01
C VAL A 39 0.63 -2.84 0.51
N ILE A 40 1.17 -1.62 0.46
CA ILE A 40 0.43 -0.39 0.77
C ILE A 40 -0.73 -0.18 -0.21
N LEU A 41 -0.56 -0.51 -1.50
CA LEU A 41 -1.64 -0.41 -2.49
C LEU A 41 -2.74 -1.45 -2.23
N ALA A 42 -2.36 -2.66 -1.82
CA ALA A 42 -3.32 -3.70 -1.44
C ALA A 42 -4.14 -3.29 -0.22
N LEU A 43 -3.48 -2.80 0.83
CA LEU A 43 -4.14 -2.32 2.04
C LEU A 43 -5.03 -1.10 1.78
N TYR A 44 -4.57 -0.12 1.00
CA TYR A 44 -5.37 1.05 0.63
C TYR A 44 -6.65 0.66 -0.14
N GLN A 45 -6.55 -0.30 -1.07
CA GLN A 45 -7.71 -0.79 -1.83
C GLN A 45 -8.77 -1.41 -0.91
N GLU A 46 -8.34 -2.15 0.11
CA GLU A 46 -9.23 -2.90 1.00
C GLU A 46 -9.76 -2.09 2.19
N LYS A 47 -8.92 -1.23 2.76
CA LYS A 47 -9.18 -0.53 4.03
C LYS A 47 -9.22 0.99 3.92
N GLY A 48 -8.94 1.55 2.73
CA GLY A 48 -8.89 3.00 2.56
C GLY A 48 -7.79 3.64 3.41
N GLY A 49 -8.16 4.54 4.34
CA GLY A 49 -7.20 5.24 5.22
C GLY A 49 -6.89 4.53 6.54
N GLU A 50 -7.52 3.40 6.83
CA GLU A 50 -7.54 2.76 8.16
C GLU A 50 -6.59 1.55 8.26
N PHE A 51 -5.42 1.59 7.60
CA PHE A 51 -4.47 0.46 7.60
C PHE A 51 -3.09 0.77 8.21
N LEU A 52 -2.84 1.99 8.67
CA LEU A 52 -1.50 2.38 9.15
C LEU A 52 -0.96 1.43 10.22
N ASP A 53 -1.81 1.01 11.16
CA ASP A 53 -1.44 0.07 12.24
C ASP A 53 -1.21 -1.38 11.76
N ASP A 54 -1.57 -1.72 10.52
CA ASP A 54 -1.27 -3.02 9.91
C ASP A 54 0.16 -3.09 9.36
N LEU A 55 0.82 -1.94 9.15
CA LEU A 55 2.17 -1.89 8.62
C LEU A 55 3.19 -2.04 9.73
N ASN A 56 4.15 -2.93 9.52
CA ASN A 56 5.34 -3.04 10.36
C ASN A 56 6.57 -2.69 9.50
N GLY A 57 7.24 -1.60 9.81
CA GLY A 57 8.33 -1.09 9.00
C GLY A 57 8.76 0.32 9.42
N MET A 58 9.66 0.87 8.61
CA MET A 58 9.98 2.30 8.60
C MET A 58 9.60 2.81 7.22
N PHE A 59 8.74 3.83 7.14
CA PHE A 59 8.20 4.31 5.89
C PHE A 59 7.70 5.75 5.97
N ASP A 60 7.82 6.44 4.84
CA ASP A 60 7.07 7.65 4.48
C ASP A 60 6.47 7.39 3.09
N PHE A 61 5.16 7.58 2.94
CA PHE A 61 4.47 7.33 1.68
C PHE A 61 3.42 8.38 1.33
N ASP A 62 3.17 8.48 0.03
CA ASP A 62 2.04 9.16 -0.58
C ASP A 62 1.27 8.21 -1.50
N VAL A 63 -0.05 8.13 -1.30
CA VAL A 63 -0.98 7.47 -2.22
C VAL A 63 -1.86 8.54 -2.85
N TYR A 64 -1.93 8.54 -4.19
CA TYR A 64 -2.92 9.30 -4.93
C TYR A 64 -3.95 8.36 -5.57
N ASP A 65 -5.23 8.56 -5.22
CA ASP A 65 -6.39 7.87 -5.78
C ASP A 65 -7.07 8.77 -6.82
N ARG A 66 -6.95 8.36 -8.09
CA ARG A 66 -7.51 9.09 -9.24
C ARG A 66 -9.02 9.03 -9.33
N GLU A 67 -9.65 7.98 -8.78
CA GLU A 67 -11.09 7.80 -8.85
C GLU A 67 -11.79 8.66 -7.80
N LYS A 68 -11.20 8.77 -6.61
CA LYS A 68 -11.71 9.61 -5.52
C LYS A 68 -11.19 11.05 -5.55
N HIS A 69 -10.23 11.36 -6.42
CA HIS A 69 -9.49 12.64 -6.40
C HIS A 69 -8.95 12.96 -5.01
N ALA A 70 -8.36 11.95 -4.35
CA ALA A 70 -7.93 12.03 -2.96
C ALA A 70 -6.48 11.58 -2.80
N TYR A 71 -5.86 12.04 -1.72
CA TYR A 71 -4.53 11.60 -1.31
C TYR A 71 -4.57 11.07 0.12
N LEU A 72 -3.70 10.08 0.38
CA LEU A 72 -3.37 9.62 1.72
C LEU A 72 -1.86 9.73 1.88
N ILE A 73 -1.41 10.39 2.94
CA ILE A 73 0.00 10.52 3.28
C ILE A 73 0.17 9.86 4.64
N GLY A 74 1.15 8.97 4.75
CA GLY A 74 1.40 8.20 5.95
C GLY A 74 2.88 8.14 6.26
N ARG A 75 3.20 8.10 7.55
CA ARG A 75 4.56 7.94 8.07
C ARG A 75 4.53 7.01 9.28
N ASP A 76 5.61 6.26 9.47
CA ASP A 76 5.80 5.40 10.65
C ASP A 76 5.72 6.16 11.99
N HIS A 77 5.65 5.39 13.08
CA HIS A 77 5.43 5.85 14.45
C HIS A 77 6.64 6.54 15.10
#